data_AF-A0A183EHN7-F1
#
_entry.id   AF-A0A183EHN7-F1
#
_cell.length_a   1.000
_cell.length_b   1.000
_cell.length_c   1.000
_cell.angle_alpha   90.00
_cell.angle_beta   90.00
_cell.angle_gamma   90.00
#
_symmetry.space_group_name_H-M   'P 1'
#
loop_
_entity.id
_entity.type
_entity.pdbx_description
1 polymer ?
#
loop_
_entity_poly.entity_id
_entity_poly.type
_entity_poly.pdbx_seq_one_letter_code
_entity_poly.pdbx_strand_id
1 'polypeptide(L)'
;MPQIGLEPLDGVMALARHMAVPSLNSYIAMSLLLAVGSVFYAKFAYTKEEIDNRLRGINETTNSAIMTSVYLQQFYYLLLYPNLGWILINTICALLALVVKIAIRVTVGPVSAQESAVLGDRVGNFLVYKAVFLFGVLNSVEYEEAVAWILWFASLAAVAALQSILTYRLKY
;
A
#
# COMPACT_ATOMS: atom_id res chain seq x y z
N MET A 1 8.63 6.66 50.06
CA MET A 1 9.33 6.54 48.77
C MET A 1 8.28 6.20 47.73
N PRO A 2 7.95 7.08 46.77
CA PRO A 2 6.98 6.73 45.73
C PRO A 2 7.70 5.87 44.66
N GLN A 3 7.13 4.72 44.35
CA GLN A 3 7.60 3.83 43.30
C GLN A 3 7.23 4.46 41.95
N ILE A 4 8.25 4.89 41.21
CA ILE A 4 8.11 5.33 39.83
C ILE A 4 7.99 4.06 38.99
N GLY A 5 6.76 3.62 38.74
CA GLY A 5 6.49 2.60 37.73
C GLY A 5 6.78 3.21 36.36
N LEU A 6 7.97 2.95 35.82
CA LEU A 6 8.26 3.22 34.41
C LEU A 6 7.41 2.24 33.59
N GLU A 7 6.23 2.68 33.16
CA GLU A 7 5.52 2.00 32.09
C GLU A 7 6.30 2.25 30.78
N PRO A 8 6.92 1.23 30.16
CA PRO A 8 7.68 1.40 28.93
C PRO A 8 6.80 1.93 27.77
N LEU A 9 5.48 1.83 27.91
CA LEU A 9 4.49 2.30 26.95
C LEU A 9 4.39 3.83 26.89
N ASP A 10 4.57 4.52 28.03
CA ASP A 10 4.49 5.98 28.11
C ASP A 10 5.68 6.65 27.40
N GLY A 11 6.86 6.02 27.48
CA GLY A 11 8.05 6.44 26.73
C GLY A 11 7.88 6.28 25.22
N VAL A 12 7.24 5.19 24.77
CA VAL A 12 6.93 4.96 23.34
C VAL A 12 5.88 5.95 22.84
N MET A 13 4.84 6.24 23.63
CA MET A 13 3.85 7.26 23.28
C MET A 13 4.44 8.67 23.26
N ALA A 14 5.37 8.99 24.16
CA ALA A 14 6.10 10.25 24.16
C ALA A 14 7.00 10.39 22.92
N LEU A 15 7.68 9.31 22.51
CA LEU A 15 8.47 9.28 21.28
C LEU A 15 7.59 9.41 20.02
N ALA A 16 6.43 8.73 20.01
CA ALA A 16 5.45 8.80 18.93
C ALA A 16 4.83 10.19 18.78
N ARG A 17 4.71 10.97 19.87
CA ARG A 17 4.25 12.37 19.83
C ARG A 17 5.31 13.35 19.29
N HIS A 18 6.59 13.03 19.45
CA HIS A 18 7.70 13.85 18.94
C HIS A 18 8.10 13.52 17.50
N MET A 19 7.75 12.34 16.99
CA MET A 19 7.79 12.09 15.56
C MET A 19 6.62 12.83 14.93
N ALA A 20 6.90 13.95 14.27
CA ALA A 20 5.95 14.57 13.34
C ALA A 20 5.63 13.52 12.28
N VAL A 21 4.58 12.74 12.51
CA VAL A 21 4.19 11.63 11.64
C VAL A 21 4.01 12.23 10.26
N PRO A 22 4.76 11.77 9.24
CA PRO A 22 4.68 12.37 7.92
C PRO A 22 3.23 12.37 7.48
N SER A 23 2.72 13.55 7.13
CA SER A 23 1.34 13.66 6.66
C SER A 23 1.11 12.66 5.52
N LEU A 24 -0.12 12.16 5.38
CA LEU A 24 -0.50 11.25 4.28
C LEU A 24 -0.03 11.77 2.91
N ASN A 25 0.00 13.10 2.74
CA ASN A 25 0.47 13.78 1.54
C ASN A 25 1.97 13.59 1.31
N SER A 26 2.77 13.71 2.37
CA SER A 26 4.21 13.47 2.33
C SER A 26 4.51 12.02 1.99
N TYR A 27 3.76 11.08 2.59
CA TYR A 27 3.89 9.66 2.29
C TYR A 27 3.57 9.33 0.82
N ILE A 28 2.48 9.88 0.27
CA ILE A 28 2.13 9.72 -1.15
C ILE A 28 3.22 10.32 -2.05
N ALA A 29 3.71 11.53 -1.73
CA ALA A 29 4.75 12.18 -2.51
C ALA A 29 6.07 11.39 -2.51
N MET A 30 6.52 10.94 -1.35
CA MET A 30 7.72 10.11 -1.20
C MET A 30 7.57 8.77 -1.92
N SER A 31 6.39 8.15 -1.86
CA SER A 31 6.11 6.89 -2.56
C SER A 31 6.18 7.05 -4.09
N LEU A 32 5.62 8.15 -4.61
CA LEU A 32 5.70 8.47 -6.05
C LEU A 32 7.13 8.80 -6.48
N LEU A 33 7.88 9.55 -5.67
CA LEU A 33 9.30 9.85 -5.93
C LEU A 33 10.15 8.59 -5.94
N LEU A 34 9.91 7.68 -4.99
CA LEU A 34 10.59 6.39 -4.92
C LEU A 34 10.28 5.53 -6.15
N ALA A 35 9.03 5.54 -6.62
CA ALA A 35 8.62 4.82 -7.84
C ALA A 35 9.30 5.39 -9.09
N VAL A 36 9.34 6.72 -9.23
CA VAL A 36 10.04 7.37 -10.34
C VAL A 36 11.54 7.07 -10.29
N GLY A 37 12.14 7.14 -9.09
CA GLY A 37 13.55 6.81 -8.86
C GLY A 37 13.86 5.35 -9.17
N SER A 38 12.97 4.40 -8.84
CA SER A 38 13.19 2.98 -9.12
C SER A 38 13.07 2.65 -10.60
N VAL A 39 12.14 3.27 -11.33
CA VAL A 39 12.03 3.15 -12.79
C VAL A 39 13.25 3.76 -13.48
N PHE A 40 13.71 4.92 -13.00
CA PHE A 40 14.91 5.57 -13.53
C PHE A 40 16.16 4.73 -13.25
N TYR A 41 16.31 4.20 -12.04
CA TYR A 41 17.38 3.29 -11.68
C TYR A 41 17.31 2.01 -12.50
N ALA A 42 16.15 1.42 -12.71
CA ALA A 42 16.02 0.23 -13.55
C ALA A 42 16.42 0.50 -15.00
N LYS A 43 16.04 1.66 -15.55
CA LYS A 43 16.46 2.11 -16.89
C LYS A 43 17.96 2.37 -17.01
N PHE A 44 18.59 2.83 -15.92
CA PHE A 44 19.99 3.23 -15.89
C PHE A 44 20.96 2.09 -15.52
N ALA A 45 20.57 1.25 -14.55
CA ALA A 45 21.38 0.18 -14.00
C ALA A 45 21.27 -1.12 -14.80
N TYR A 46 20.11 -1.38 -15.43
CA TYR A 46 19.96 -2.52 -16.31
C TYR A 46 20.11 -2.07 -17.76
N THR A 47 21.27 -2.39 -18.33
CA THR A 47 21.44 -2.48 -19.78
C THR A 47 20.25 -3.27 -20.33
N LYS A 48 19.58 -2.71 -21.34
CA LYS A 48 18.36 -3.23 -21.97
C LYS A 48 18.42 -4.74 -22.29
N GLU A 49 19.61 -5.30 -22.46
CA GLU A 49 19.89 -6.72 -22.72
C GLU A 49 19.60 -7.69 -21.56
N GLU A 50 19.84 -7.36 -20.28
CA GLU A 50 19.66 -8.31 -19.17
C GLU A 50 18.16 -8.57 -18.91
N ILE A 51 17.36 -7.49 -18.93
CA ILE A 51 15.91 -7.56 -18.78
C ILE A 51 15.30 -8.27 -20.00
N ASP A 52 15.72 -7.93 -21.22
CA ASP A 52 15.17 -8.51 -22.46
C ASP A 52 15.57 -9.99 -22.64
N ASN A 53 16.78 -10.39 -22.24
CA ASN A 53 17.22 -11.80 -22.26
C ASN A 53 16.50 -12.65 -21.20
N ARG A 54 16.24 -12.10 -20.00
CA ARG A 54 15.43 -12.78 -18.97
C ARG A 54 13.96 -12.86 -19.37
N LEU A 55 13.43 -11.82 -20.03
CA LEU A 55 12.07 -11.81 -20.58
C LEU A 55 11.92 -12.86 -21.69
N ARG A 56 12.91 -12.98 -22.59
CA ARG A 56 12.94 -13.99 -23.66
C ARG A 56 13.02 -15.43 -23.15
N GLY A 57 13.87 -15.69 -22.15
CA GLY A 57 14.04 -17.05 -21.60
C GLY A 57 12.79 -17.61 -20.91
N ILE A 58 11.85 -16.76 -20.50
CA ILE A 58 10.61 -17.14 -19.80
C ILE A 58 9.38 -17.04 -20.73
N ASN A 59 9.48 -16.27 -21.82
CA ASN A 59 8.46 -16.25 -22.87
C ASN A 59 8.26 -17.66 -23.46
N GLU A 60 9.33 -18.46 -23.58
CA GLU A 60 9.22 -19.85 -24.07
C GLU A 60 8.43 -20.77 -23.13
N THR A 61 8.49 -20.56 -21.80
CA THR A 61 7.77 -21.39 -20.82
C THR A 61 6.33 -20.92 -20.58
N THR A 62 6.07 -19.62 -20.72
CA THR A 62 4.77 -19.01 -20.35
C THR A 62 3.79 -18.88 -21.52
N ASN A 63 4.27 -19.00 -22.77
CA ASN A 63 3.43 -19.02 -23.98
C ASN A 63 2.35 -20.11 -23.99
N SER A 64 2.40 -21.09 -23.09
CA SER A 64 1.49 -22.23 -23.06
C SER A 64 0.23 -22.04 -22.21
N ALA A 65 0.15 -21.00 -21.35
CA ALA A 65 -0.92 -20.93 -20.36
C ALA A 65 -1.86 -19.73 -20.53
N ILE A 66 -1.57 -18.53 -20.01
CA ILE A 66 -2.64 -17.54 -19.82
C ILE A 66 -2.03 -16.13 -19.72
N MET A 67 -2.04 -15.32 -20.79
CA MET A 67 -2.12 -13.84 -20.74
C MET A 67 -2.15 -13.23 -22.15
N THR A 68 -3.26 -12.58 -22.51
CA THR A 68 -3.56 -12.03 -23.84
C THR A 68 -2.87 -10.70 -24.16
N SER A 69 -2.03 -10.16 -23.26
CA SER A 69 -1.34 -8.88 -23.48
C SER A 69 0.07 -8.89 -22.90
N VAL A 70 1.06 -8.59 -23.75
CA VAL A 70 2.48 -8.46 -23.41
C VAL A 70 2.70 -7.48 -22.24
N TYR A 71 1.88 -6.44 -22.13
CA TYR A 71 1.98 -5.43 -21.07
C TYR A 71 1.57 -5.95 -19.69
N LEU A 72 0.54 -6.80 -19.62
CA LEU A 72 0.08 -7.38 -18.34
C LEU A 72 1.08 -8.41 -17.83
N GLN A 73 1.67 -9.19 -18.76
CA GLN A 73 2.70 -10.15 -18.43
C GLN A 73 3.97 -9.45 -17.90
N GLN A 74 4.42 -8.38 -18.56
CA GLN A 74 5.53 -7.56 -18.06
C GLN A 74 5.25 -6.99 -16.66
N PHE A 75 4.03 -6.49 -16.43
CA PHE A 75 3.63 -5.94 -15.14
C PHE A 75 3.63 -7.00 -14.02
N TYR A 76 3.09 -8.19 -14.28
CA TYR A 76 3.10 -9.30 -13.34
C TYR A 76 4.54 -9.69 -12.94
N TYR A 77 5.46 -9.80 -13.91
CA TYR A 77 6.86 -10.11 -13.60
C TYR A 77 7.56 -9.02 -12.79
N LEU A 78 7.28 -7.75 -13.08
CA LEU A 78 7.79 -6.63 -12.29
C LEU A 78 7.27 -6.67 -10.85
N LEU A 79 6.02 -7.10 -10.66
CA LEU A 79 5.38 -7.26 -9.35
C LEU A 79 6.00 -8.40 -8.52
N LEU A 80 6.42 -9.49 -9.18
CA LEU A 80 7.05 -10.63 -8.54
C LEU A 80 8.55 -10.43 -8.22
N TYR A 81 9.16 -9.37 -8.75
CA TYR A 81 10.58 -9.11 -8.55
C TYR A 81 10.84 -8.70 -7.09
N PRO A 82 11.74 -9.36 -6.34
CA PRO A 82 11.78 -9.27 -4.88
C PRO A 82 11.99 -7.86 -4.33
N ASN A 83 12.77 -7.00 -4.99
CA ASN A 83 12.98 -5.62 -4.56
C ASN A 83 12.03 -4.62 -5.22
N LEU A 84 11.72 -4.82 -6.51
CA LEU A 84 10.91 -3.89 -7.29
C LEU A 84 9.41 -4.07 -7.01
N GLY A 85 8.99 -5.31 -6.73
CA GLY A 85 7.65 -5.70 -6.33
C GLY A 85 7.18 -4.96 -5.09
N TRP A 86 8.00 -4.88 -4.03
CA TRP A 86 7.65 -4.10 -2.84
C TRP A 86 7.46 -2.60 -3.13
N ILE A 87 8.29 -2.02 -4.00
CA ILE A 87 8.14 -0.62 -4.42
C ILE A 87 6.85 -0.44 -5.23
N LEU A 88 6.50 -1.39 -6.10
CA LEU A 88 5.26 -1.37 -6.86
C LEU A 88 4.03 -1.53 -5.98
N ILE A 89 4.03 -2.47 -5.03
CA ILE A 89 2.95 -2.64 -4.05
C ILE A 89 2.76 -1.34 -3.26
N ASN A 90 3.84 -0.75 -2.76
CA ASN A 90 3.79 0.54 -2.06
C ASN A 90 3.19 1.65 -2.95
N THR A 91 3.57 1.68 -4.23
CA THR A 91 3.06 2.66 -5.20
C THR A 91 1.57 2.47 -5.48
N ILE A 92 1.11 1.23 -5.65
CA ILE A 92 -0.31 0.90 -5.86
C ILE A 92 -1.11 1.30 -4.62
N CYS A 93 -0.64 0.97 -3.42
CA CYS A 93 -1.27 1.39 -2.16
C CYS A 93 -1.34 2.91 -2.04
N ALA A 94 -0.28 3.64 -2.39
CA ALA A 94 -0.26 5.10 -2.37
C ALA A 94 -1.24 5.70 -3.40
N LEU A 95 -1.37 5.11 -4.59
CA LEU A 95 -2.35 5.51 -5.59
C LEU A 95 -3.78 5.25 -5.12
N LEU A 96 -4.06 4.10 -4.50
CA LEU A 96 -5.36 3.82 -3.88
C LEU A 96 -5.70 4.87 -2.82
N ALA A 97 -4.76 5.21 -1.94
CA ALA A 97 -4.96 6.25 -0.93
C ALA A 97 -5.23 7.63 -1.56
N LEU A 98 -4.54 7.95 -2.67
CA LEU A 98 -4.78 9.18 -3.44
C LEU A 98 -6.18 9.17 -4.07
N VAL A 99 -6.61 8.06 -4.68
CA VAL A 99 -7.95 7.92 -5.27
C VAL A 99 -9.03 8.10 -4.20
N VAL A 100 -8.90 7.42 -3.06
CA VAL A 100 -9.81 7.58 -1.92
C VAL A 100 -9.85 9.05 -1.51
N LYS A 101 -8.69 9.69 -1.31
CA LYS A 101 -8.63 11.10 -0.93
C LYS A 101 -9.28 12.04 -1.95
N ILE A 102 -9.11 11.82 -3.25
CA ILE A 102 -9.76 12.59 -4.30
C ILE A 102 -11.27 12.36 -4.28
N ALA A 103 -11.70 11.09 -4.25
CA ALA A 103 -13.11 10.73 -4.21
C ALA A 103 -13.81 11.35 -3.00
N ILE A 104 -13.15 11.39 -1.85
CA ILE A 104 -13.63 12.09 -0.66
C ILE A 104 -13.80 13.57 -0.93
N ARG A 105 -12.75 14.25 -1.40
CA ARG A 105 -12.81 15.69 -1.67
C ARG A 105 -13.92 16.05 -2.67
N VAL A 106 -14.11 15.22 -3.70
CA VAL A 106 -15.14 15.44 -4.74
C VAL A 106 -16.55 15.22 -4.19
N THR A 107 -16.77 14.18 -3.39
CA THR A 107 -18.12 13.82 -2.90
C THR A 107 -18.55 14.55 -1.64
N VAL A 108 -17.61 14.99 -0.80
CA VAL A 108 -17.86 15.48 0.57
C VAL A 108 -17.53 16.96 0.76
N GLY A 109 -16.69 17.53 -0.11
CA GLY A 109 -16.12 18.87 0.09
C GLY A 109 -14.96 18.89 1.10
N PRO A 110 -14.62 20.05 1.69
CA PRO A 110 -13.54 20.15 2.68
C PRO A 110 -13.90 19.40 3.95
N VAL A 111 -13.26 18.25 4.15
CA VAL A 111 -13.43 17.42 5.35
C VAL A 111 -12.81 18.11 6.56
N SER A 112 -13.61 18.29 7.62
CA SER A 112 -13.11 18.87 8.87
C SER A 112 -12.11 17.92 9.54
N ALA A 113 -11.16 18.47 10.30
CA ALA A 113 -10.14 17.68 10.99
C ALA A 113 -10.75 16.59 11.91
N GLN A 114 -11.93 16.85 12.47
CA GLN A 114 -12.66 15.90 13.31
C GLN A 114 -13.26 14.73 12.51
N GLU A 115 -13.76 14.99 11.30
CA GLU A 115 -14.29 13.96 10.40
C GLU A 115 -13.16 13.03 9.92
N SER A 116 -12.00 13.61 9.57
CA SER A 116 -10.82 12.84 9.15
C SER A 116 -10.28 11.94 10.27
N ALA A 117 -10.36 12.36 11.53
CA ALA A 117 -9.89 11.57 12.66
C ALA A 117 -10.78 10.35 12.94
N VAL A 118 -12.11 10.54 12.97
CA VAL A 118 -13.08 9.45 13.14
C VAL A 118 -12.99 8.45 11.98
N LEU A 119 -12.75 8.95 10.78
CA LEU A 119 -12.59 8.11 9.61
C LEU A 119 -11.29 7.29 9.64
N GLY A 120 -10.19 7.94 10.03
CA GLY A 120 -8.91 7.28 10.22
C GLY A 120 -8.98 6.18 11.27
N ASP A 121 -9.74 6.39 12.35
CA ASP A 121 -9.94 5.39 13.39
C ASP A 121 -10.74 4.17 12.91
N ARG A 122 -11.84 4.38 12.16
CA ARG A 122 -12.63 3.28 11.57
C ARG A 122 -11.85 2.47 10.54
N VAL A 123 -11.13 3.15 9.64
CA VAL A 123 -10.28 2.50 8.62
C VAL A 123 -9.10 1.82 9.30
N GLY A 124 -8.48 2.44 10.30
CA GLY A 124 -7.41 1.86 11.10
C GLY A 124 -7.85 0.58 11.80
N ASN A 125 -9.01 0.58 12.45
CA ASN A 125 -9.55 -0.62 13.10
C ASN A 125 -9.88 -1.73 12.08
N PHE A 126 -10.44 -1.38 10.92
CA PHE A 126 -10.66 -2.34 9.83
C PHE A 126 -9.34 -2.94 9.33
N LEU A 127 -8.32 -2.10 9.12
CA LEU A 127 -6.99 -2.52 8.68
C LEU A 127 -6.30 -3.41 9.70
N VAL A 128 -6.35 -3.08 10.99
CA VAL A 128 -5.75 -3.90 12.06
C VAL A 128 -6.41 -5.27 12.11
N TYR A 129 -7.75 -5.33 12.08
CA TYR A 129 -8.48 -6.59 12.07
C TYR A 129 -8.11 -7.47 10.86
N LYS A 130 -8.02 -6.87 9.67
CA LYS A 130 -7.63 -7.59 8.45
C LYS A 130 -6.14 -7.91 8.41
N ALA A 131 -5.27 -7.09 9.00
CA ALA A 131 -3.83 -7.33 9.06
C ALA A 131 -3.49 -8.49 10.00
N VAL A 132 -4.18 -8.63 11.13
CA VAL A 132 -4.02 -9.80 12.01
C VAL A 132 -4.42 -11.08 11.27
N PHE A 133 -5.51 -11.05 10.51
CA PHE A 133 -5.90 -12.17 9.65
C PHE A 133 -4.85 -12.44 8.56
N LEU A 134 -4.32 -11.39 7.95
CA LEU A 134 -3.26 -11.49 6.94
C LEU A 134 -1.99 -12.11 7.52
N PHE A 135 -1.49 -11.70 8.70
CA PHE A 135 -0.32 -12.32 9.34
C PHE A 135 -0.55 -13.80 9.68
N GLY A 136 -1.78 -14.19 10.03
CA GLY A 136 -2.14 -15.59 10.26
C GLY A 136 -2.10 -16.44 8.99
N VAL A 137 -2.53 -15.88 7.85
CA VAL A 137 -2.54 -16.56 6.54
C VAL A 137 -1.18 -16.51 5.85
N LEU A 138 -0.45 -15.39 5.95
CA LEU A 138 0.84 -15.17 5.30
C LEU A 138 1.98 -16.03 5.85
N ASN A 139 1.86 -16.54 7.07
CA ASN A 139 2.90 -17.37 7.68
C ASN A 139 3.08 -18.72 6.96
N SER A 140 2.14 -19.11 6.10
CA SER A 140 2.13 -20.39 5.38
C SER A 140 2.01 -20.25 3.86
N VAL A 141 2.25 -19.07 3.31
CA VAL A 141 1.86 -18.73 1.93
C VAL A 141 3.08 -18.29 1.10
N GLU A 142 3.12 -18.70 -0.17
CA GLU A 142 4.18 -18.32 -1.11
C GLU A 142 4.18 -16.80 -1.40
N TYR A 143 5.34 -16.25 -1.78
CA TYR A 143 5.50 -14.80 -2.00
C TYR A 143 4.45 -14.21 -2.96
N GLU A 144 4.12 -14.93 -4.04
CA GLU A 144 3.16 -14.46 -5.04
C GLU A 144 1.74 -14.30 -4.47
N GLU A 145 1.30 -15.31 -3.72
CA GLU A 145 0.01 -15.30 -3.05
C GLU A 145 -0.03 -14.20 -1.97
N ALA A 146 1.08 -13.98 -1.26
CA ALA A 146 1.19 -12.91 -0.27
C ALA A 146 0.93 -11.52 -0.89
N VAL A 147 1.52 -11.26 -2.06
CA VAL A 147 1.32 -10.01 -2.80
C VAL A 147 -0.14 -9.85 -3.23
N ALA A 148 -0.77 -10.91 -3.74
CA ALA A 148 -2.17 -10.88 -4.13
C ALA A 148 -3.11 -10.55 -2.94
N TRP A 149 -2.84 -11.15 -1.78
CA TRP A 149 -3.59 -10.85 -0.56
C TRP A 149 -3.42 -9.40 -0.12
N ILE A 150 -2.19 -8.88 -0.10
CA ILE A 150 -1.92 -7.47 0.28
C ILE A 150 -2.70 -6.51 -0.62
N LEU A 151 -2.65 -6.70 -1.95
CA LEU A 151 -3.37 -5.88 -2.91
C LEU A 151 -4.90 -5.96 -2.76
N TRP A 152 -5.41 -7.16 -2.47
CA TRP A 152 -6.83 -7.38 -2.21
C TRP A 152 -7.29 -6.62 -0.95
N PHE A 153 -6.55 -6.73 0.16
CA PHE A 153 -6.90 -6.03 1.39
C PHE A 153 -6.76 -4.51 1.27
N ALA A 154 -5.76 -4.01 0.54
CA ALA A 154 -5.65 -2.59 0.24
C ALA A 154 -6.88 -2.07 -0.51
N SER A 155 -7.37 -2.85 -1.48
CA SER A 155 -8.59 -2.54 -2.24
C SER A 155 -9.83 -2.54 -1.34
N LEU A 156 -9.98 -3.56 -0.48
CA LEU A 156 -11.07 -3.61 0.50
C LEU A 156 -11.04 -2.43 1.48
N ALA A 157 -9.85 -2.03 1.94
CA ALA A 157 -9.69 -0.88 2.82
C ALA A 157 -10.09 0.43 2.14
N ALA A 158 -9.75 0.60 0.85
CA ALA A 158 -10.18 1.75 0.06
C ALA A 158 -11.71 1.81 -0.09
N VAL A 159 -12.35 0.68 -0.38
CA VAL A 159 -13.82 0.60 -0.47
C VAL A 159 -14.47 0.86 0.89
N ALA A 160 -13.93 0.27 1.98
CA ALA A 160 -14.43 0.48 3.33
C ALA A 160 -14.31 1.96 3.75
N ALA A 161 -13.20 2.62 3.40
CA ALA A 161 -13.04 4.05 3.61
C ALA A 161 -14.15 4.83 2.90
N LEU A 162 -14.37 4.60 1.59
CA LEU A 162 -15.44 5.27 0.84
C LEU A 162 -16.83 5.02 1.43
N GLN A 163 -17.15 3.78 1.80
CA GLN A 163 -18.43 3.42 2.41
C GLN A 163 -18.65 4.10 3.76
N SER A 164 -17.61 4.16 4.60
CA SER A 164 -17.71 4.77 5.93
C SER A 164 -18.04 6.27 5.85
N ILE A 165 -17.57 6.93 4.81
CA ILE A 165 -17.78 8.35 4.52
C ILE A 165 -19.16 8.60 3.96
N LEU A 166 -19.57 7.79 2.98
CA LEU A 166 -20.90 7.87 2.39
C LEU A 166 -21.97 7.68 3.48
N THR A 167 -21.76 6.70 4.36
CA THR A 167 -22.66 6.44 5.49
C THR A 167 -22.69 7.60 6.47
N TYR A 168 -21.55 8.26 6.72
CA TYR A 168 -21.49 9.44 7.58
C TYR A 168 -22.31 10.60 6.99
N ARG A 169 -22.17 10.89 5.69
CA ARG A 169 -22.95 11.95 5.01
C ARG A 169 -24.43 11.62 4.81
N LEU A 170 -24.82 10.34 4.77
CA LEU A 170 -26.24 9.99 4.75
C LEU A 170 -26.91 10.17 6.11
N LYS A 171 -26.13 10.10 7.19
CA LYS A 171 -26.64 10.20 8.57
C LYS A 171 -26.69 11.64 9.11
N TYR A 172 -25.92 12.56 8.52
CA TYR A 172 -25.80 13.97 8.90
C TYR A 172 -25.92 14.85 7.67
#